data_AF-A0A102KU11-F1
#
_entry.id   AF-A0A102KU11-F1
#
_cell.length_a   1.000
_cell.length_b   1.000
_cell.length_c   1.000
_cell.angle_alpha   90.00
_cell.angle_beta   90.00
_cell.angle_gamma   90.00
#
_symmetry.space_group_name_H-M   'P 1'
#
loop_
_entity.id
_entity.type
_entity.pdbx_description
1 polymer ?
#
loop_
_entity_poly.entity_id
_entity_poly.type
_entity_poly.pdbx_seq_one_letter_code
_entity_poly.pdbx_strand_id
1 'polypeptide(L)'
;MKPKALYHGHRFPAAVISQAVRWYFRFQLSLRDIEELLFERGVIVSYETIRRWCDKFGAAFAQRVKAARRKPGHTWHLDEMFVNLRGEPWLLWRAVDEHGAELDILLQKRRDKAAAKRFFQHVLRSCPAPRKIVTDQLRSYPAAKAGIPELANVKHVFVKAAARVNNRAENSHQPTRERERRFKGFRDPKRTQAFLSNFGPIRQHFALKRHPLRASLSRKQLSACFAIWREFTSDAQNPSAV
;
A
#
# COMPACT_ATOMS: atom_id res chain seq x y z
N MET A 1 1.44 -23.83 -23.02
CA MET A 1 0.92 -22.51 -23.46
C MET A 1 1.87 -21.42 -22.98
N LYS A 2 2.39 -20.55 -23.87
CA LYS A 2 3.23 -19.41 -23.46
C LYS A 2 2.38 -18.42 -22.62
N PRO A 3 2.90 -17.87 -21.51
CA PRO A 3 2.17 -16.83 -20.78
C PRO A 3 1.92 -15.63 -21.68
N LYS A 4 0.67 -15.16 -21.74
CA LYS A 4 0.33 -13.94 -22.48
C LYS A 4 1.06 -12.76 -21.85
N ALA A 5 1.64 -11.89 -22.68
CA ALA A 5 2.22 -10.62 -22.25
C ALA A 5 1.20 -9.83 -21.40
N LEU A 6 1.65 -9.15 -20.35
CA LEU A 6 0.84 -8.39 -19.39
C LEU A 6 -0.07 -7.38 -20.12
N TYR A 7 0.46 -6.74 -21.16
CA TYR A 7 -0.26 -5.74 -21.96
C TYR A 7 -0.93 -6.27 -23.22
N HIS A 8 -0.99 -7.60 -23.40
CA HIS A 8 -1.62 -8.19 -24.59
C HIS A 8 -3.06 -7.68 -24.78
N GLY A 9 -3.38 -7.20 -25.98
CA GLY A 9 -4.68 -6.68 -26.36
C GLY A 9 -4.96 -5.22 -25.97
N HIS A 10 -3.97 -4.48 -25.47
CA HIS A 10 -4.12 -3.04 -25.19
C HIS A 10 -3.67 -2.18 -26.37
N ARG A 11 -4.52 -1.21 -26.77
CA ARG A 11 -4.22 -0.20 -27.80
C ARG A 11 -3.06 0.73 -27.42
N PHE A 12 -2.88 0.99 -26.12
CA PHE A 12 -1.92 1.98 -25.64
C PHE A 12 -0.59 1.31 -25.24
N PRO A 13 0.56 1.98 -25.47
CA PRO A 13 1.85 1.46 -25.05
C PRO A 13 1.91 1.17 -23.55
N ALA A 14 2.63 0.10 -23.17
CA ALA A 14 2.88 -0.30 -21.79
C ALA A 14 3.36 0.87 -20.91
N ALA A 15 4.24 1.73 -21.45
CA ALA A 15 4.78 2.90 -20.76
C ALA A 15 3.68 3.91 -20.35
N VAL A 16 2.71 4.17 -21.24
CA VAL A 16 1.59 5.08 -20.97
C VAL A 16 0.68 4.51 -19.88
N ILE A 17 0.32 3.23 -20.01
CA ILE A 17 -0.51 2.52 -19.03
C ILE A 17 0.17 2.50 -17.66
N SER A 18 1.44 2.10 -17.63
CA SER A 18 2.26 2.06 -16.42
C SER A 18 2.36 3.44 -15.75
N GLN A 19 2.55 4.49 -16.54
CA GLN A 19 2.64 5.86 -16.05
C GLN A 19 1.31 6.34 -15.44
N ALA A 20 0.18 6.07 -16.09
CA ALA A 20 -1.14 6.44 -15.60
C ALA A 20 -1.45 5.74 -14.26
N VAL A 21 -1.23 4.43 -14.19
CA VAL A 21 -1.42 3.63 -12.97
C VAL A 21 -0.51 4.13 -11.84
N ARG A 22 0.76 4.42 -12.15
CA ARG A 22 1.70 5.01 -11.20
C ARG A 22 1.18 6.33 -10.66
N TRP A 23 0.76 7.26 -11.53
CA TRP A 23 0.25 8.56 -11.11
C TRP A 23 -0.97 8.45 -10.22
N TYR A 24 -1.90 7.55 -10.54
CA TYR A 24 -3.10 7.32 -9.75
C TYR A 24 -2.80 6.84 -8.32
N PHE A 25 -1.84 5.92 -8.15
CA PHE A 25 -1.51 5.42 -6.81
C PHE A 25 -0.46 6.27 -6.09
N ARG A 26 0.40 7.00 -6.80
CA ARG A 26 1.48 7.80 -6.18
C ARG A 26 1.04 9.19 -5.75
N PHE A 27 0.17 9.83 -6.51
CA PHE A 27 -0.23 11.22 -6.31
C PHE A 27 -1.69 11.33 -5.90
N GLN A 28 -2.08 12.50 -5.41
CA GLN A 28 -3.46 12.82 -5.01
C GLN A 28 -4.34 13.24 -6.21
N LEU A 29 -4.05 12.69 -7.39
CA LEU A 29 -4.72 12.99 -8.66
C LEU A 29 -6.03 12.21 -8.81
N SER A 30 -7.08 12.85 -9.30
CA SER A 30 -8.29 12.18 -9.75
C SER A 30 -8.05 11.45 -11.08
N LEU A 31 -8.97 10.57 -11.48
CA LEU A 31 -8.88 9.92 -12.80
C LEU A 31 -9.02 10.94 -13.95
N ARG A 32 -9.77 12.03 -13.72
CA ARG A 32 -9.94 13.12 -14.68
C ARG A 32 -8.68 13.98 -14.79
N ASP A 33 -8.00 14.22 -13.65
CA ASP A 33 -6.71 14.92 -13.66
C ASP A 33 -5.68 14.14 -14.49
N ILE A 34 -5.70 12.80 -14.41
CA ILE A 34 -4.79 11.95 -15.21
C ILE A 34 -5.17 11.94 -16.69
N GLU A 35 -6.47 11.93 -17.01
CA GLU A 35 -6.98 12.09 -18.38
C GLU A 35 -6.49 13.41 -19.00
N GLU A 36 -6.63 14.52 -18.27
CA GLU A 36 -6.14 15.84 -18.68
C GLU A 36 -4.61 15.86 -18.89
N LEU A 37 -3.84 15.33 -17.93
CA LEU A 37 -2.37 15.26 -18.02
C LEU A 37 -1.86 14.36 -19.17
N LEU A 38 -2.65 13.37 -19.58
CA LEU A 38 -2.34 12.54 -20.74
C LEU A 38 -2.74 13.23 -22.04
N PHE A 39 -3.87 13.93 -22.05
CA PHE A 39 -4.32 14.72 -23.19
C PHE A 39 -3.32 15.82 -23.55
N GLU A 40 -2.79 16.55 -22.55
CA GLU A 40 -1.71 17.54 -22.72
C GLU A 40 -0.47 16.94 -23.41
N ARG A 41 -0.22 15.64 -23.23
CA ARG A 41 0.89 14.88 -23.83
C ARG A 41 0.52 14.21 -25.16
N GLY A 42 -0.63 14.54 -25.75
CA GLY A 42 -1.11 13.98 -27.01
C GLY A 42 -1.72 12.58 -26.90
N VAL A 43 -2.01 12.09 -25.70
CA VAL A 43 -2.62 10.78 -25.46
C VAL A 43 -4.12 10.95 -25.21
N ILE A 44 -4.93 10.67 -26.23
CA ILE A 44 -6.40 10.72 -26.14
C ILE A 44 -6.91 9.43 -25.49
N VAL A 45 -7.31 9.50 -24.22
CA VAL A 45 -7.83 8.36 -23.45
C VAL A 45 -8.89 8.83 -22.46
N SER A 46 -9.91 8.01 -22.23
CA SER A 46 -10.96 8.35 -21.25
C SER A 46 -10.55 8.01 -19.81
N TYR A 47 -11.07 8.76 -18.84
CA TYR A 47 -10.90 8.45 -17.40
C TYR A 47 -11.37 7.03 -17.02
N GLU A 48 -12.40 6.49 -17.69
CA GLU A 48 -12.86 5.11 -17.48
C GLU A 48 -11.84 4.07 -17.97
N THR A 49 -11.13 4.38 -19.05
CA THR A 49 -10.03 3.52 -19.52
C THR A 49 -8.88 3.51 -18.51
N ILE A 50 -8.53 4.67 -17.95
CA ILE A 50 -7.53 4.79 -16.88
C ILE A 50 -7.98 4.01 -15.64
N ARG A 51 -9.27 4.07 -15.27
CA ARG A 51 -9.83 3.27 -14.17
C ARG A 51 -9.65 1.77 -14.40
N ARG A 52 -10.00 1.28 -15.59
CA ARG A 52 -9.83 -0.13 -15.97
C ARG A 52 -8.36 -0.57 -15.92
N TRP A 53 -7.42 0.30 -16.30
CA TRP A 53 -6.00 0.01 -16.13
C TRP A 53 -5.59 -0.09 -14.67
N CYS A 54 -6.05 0.80 -13.81
CA CYS A 54 -5.78 0.73 -12.37
C CYS A 54 -6.35 -0.55 -11.75
N ASP A 55 -7.58 -0.93 -12.12
CA ASP A 55 -8.25 -2.15 -11.66
C ASP A 55 -7.50 -3.41 -12.15
N LYS A 56 -7.08 -3.44 -13.42
CA LYS A 56 -6.41 -4.60 -14.04
C LYS A 56 -4.97 -4.78 -13.57
N PHE A 57 -4.18 -3.71 -13.55
CA PHE A 57 -2.73 -3.78 -13.36
C PHE A 57 -2.27 -3.45 -11.93
N GLY A 58 -3.08 -2.72 -11.16
CA GLY A 58 -2.70 -2.23 -9.83
C GLY A 58 -2.26 -3.35 -8.89
N ALA A 59 -3.00 -4.46 -8.85
CA ALA A 59 -2.68 -5.60 -7.99
C ALA A 59 -1.35 -6.27 -8.37
N ALA A 60 -1.13 -6.55 -9.66
CA ALA A 60 0.10 -7.17 -10.14
C ALA A 60 1.33 -6.29 -9.87
N PHE A 61 1.22 -4.98 -10.11
CA PHE A 61 2.31 -4.04 -9.81
C PHE A 61 2.57 -3.95 -8.30
N ALA A 62 1.52 -3.86 -7.48
CA ALA A 62 1.68 -3.82 -6.03
C ALA A 62 2.33 -5.11 -5.49
N GLN A 63 1.98 -6.27 -6.03
CA GLN A 63 2.61 -7.55 -5.67
C GLN A 63 4.08 -7.59 -6.03
N ARG A 64 4.46 -7.20 -7.26
CA ARG A 64 5.87 -7.11 -7.68
C ARG A 64 6.66 -6.14 -6.82
N VAL A 65 6.07 -4.97 -6.51
CA VAL A 65 6.66 -4.00 -5.57
C VAL A 65 6.84 -4.61 -4.18
N LYS A 66 5.84 -5.31 -3.64
CA LYS A 66 5.94 -5.97 -2.32
C LYS A 66 7.02 -7.04 -2.31
N ALA A 67 7.11 -7.88 -3.34
CA ALA A 67 8.09 -8.95 -3.45
C ALA A 67 9.54 -8.44 -3.50
N ALA A 68 9.76 -7.28 -4.13
CA ALA A 68 11.08 -6.66 -4.23
C ALA A 68 11.48 -5.85 -2.98
N ARG A 69 10.60 -5.72 -1.97
CA ARG A 69 10.95 -5.00 -0.75
C ARG A 69 12.00 -5.75 0.05
N ARG A 70 12.81 -4.98 0.77
CA ARG A 70 13.65 -5.52 1.84
C ARG A 70 12.77 -6.27 2.85
N LYS A 71 13.36 -7.27 3.51
CA LYS A 71 12.69 -8.00 4.59
C LYS A 71 12.06 -7.01 5.59
N PRO A 72 10.81 -7.24 6.01
CA PRO A 72 10.16 -6.45 7.06
C PRO A 72 11.06 -6.27 8.28
N GLY A 73 10.98 -5.10 8.90
CA GLY A 73 11.61 -4.87 10.19
C GLY A 73 11.14 -5.83 11.29
N HIS A 74 11.90 -5.87 12.38
CA HIS A 74 11.66 -6.78 13.51
C HIS A 74 10.63 -6.24 14.52
N THR A 75 10.18 -5.00 14.38
CA THR A 75 9.16 -4.37 15.21
C THR A 75 7.99 -3.95 14.35
N TRP A 76 6.82 -4.50 14.64
CA TRP A 76 5.57 -4.08 14.03
C TRP A 76 4.88 -3.04 14.90
N HIS A 77 4.40 -1.97 14.27
CA HIS A 77 3.49 -0.99 14.84
C HIS A 77 2.13 -1.17 14.19
N LEU A 78 1.10 -1.46 14.99
CA LEU A 78 -0.27 -1.66 14.53
C LEU A 78 -1.15 -0.57 15.12
N ASP A 79 -2.06 -0.08 14.28
CA ASP A 79 -3.01 0.96 14.65
C ASP A 79 -4.27 0.84 13.78
N GLU A 80 -5.34 1.48 14.25
CA GLU A 80 -6.63 1.48 13.62
C GLU A 80 -7.12 2.91 13.48
N MET A 81 -7.70 3.20 12.32
CA MET A 81 -8.41 4.46 12.14
C MET A 81 -9.82 4.20 11.65
N PHE A 82 -10.75 5.05 12.09
CA PHE A 82 -12.06 5.11 11.49
C PHE A 82 -11.99 5.76 10.11
N VAL A 83 -12.69 5.15 9.16
CA VAL A 83 -12.97 5.70 7.82
C VAL A 83 -14.47 5.64 7.59
N ASN A 84 -15.02 6.63 6.90
CA ASN A 84 -16.47 6.68 6.63
C ASN A 84 -16.75 6.17 5.22
N LEU A 85 -17.58 5.12 5.12
CA LEU A 85 -18.07 4.59 3.85
C LEU A 85 -19.58 4.80 3.77
N ARG A 86 -20.02 5.73 2.91
CA ARG A 86 -21.44 6.07 2.69
C ARG A 86 -22.22 6.39 3.98
N GLY A 87 -21.59 7.06 4.95
CA GLY A 87 -22.21 7.41 6.23
C GLY A 87 -22.00 6.35 7.31
N GLU A 88 -21.50 5.16 6.98
CA GLU A 88 -21.20 4.11 7.97
C GLU A 88 -19.74 4.16 8.42
N PRO A 89 -19.46 4.04 9.73
CA PRO A 89 -18.10 3.92 10.23
C PRO A 89 -17.54 2.53 9.94
N TRP A 90 -16.34 2.49 9.36
CA TRP A 90 -15.52 1.30 9.17
C TRP A 90 -14.16 1.49 9.82
N LEU A 91 -13.47 0.39 10.11
CA LEU A 91 -12.15 0.38 10.70
C LEU A 91 -11.10 -0.05 9.69
N LEU A 92 -10.09 0.78 9.56
CA LEU A 92 -8.92 0.51 8.77
C LEU A 92 -7.79 0.07 9.69
N TRP A 93 -7.53 -1.23 9.71
CA TRP A 93 -6.42 -1.85 10.44
C TRP A 93 -5.17 -1.73 9.61
N ARG A 94 -4.08 -1.25 10.22
CA ARG A 94 -2.82 -1.00 9.51
C ARG A 94 -1.64 -1.50 10.31
N ALA A 95 -0.68 -2.10 9.62
CA ALA A 95 0.56 -2.59 10.17
C ALA A 95 1.74 -1.97 9.41
N VAL A 96 2.68 -1.39 10.14
CA VAL A 96 3.93 -0.84 9.59
C VAL A 96 5.12 -1.34 10.41
N ASP A 97 6.30 -1.42 9.80
CA ASP A 97 7.52 -1.77 10.53
C ASP A 97 8.23 -0.54 11.16
N GLU A 98 9.32 -0.77 11.91
CA GLU A 98 10.13 0.31 12.48
C GLU A 98 10.72 1.26 11.43
N HIS A 99 10.82 0.83 10.17
CA HIS A 99 11.31 1.64 9.05
C HIS A 99 10.19 2.43 8.35
N GLY A 100 8.94 2.20 8.74
CA GLY A 100 7.76 2.87 8.20
C GLY A 100 7.27 2.25 6.89
N ALA A 101 7.76 1.06 6.54
CA ALA A 101 7.23 0.28 5.45
C ALA A 101 5.88 -0.31 5.86
N GLU A 102 4.89 -0.21 4.97
CA GLU A 102 3.57 -0.79 5.19
C GLU A 102 3.67 -2.30 4.98
N LEU A 103 3.34 -3.04 6.03
CA LEU A 103 3.30 -4.49 6.00
C LEU A 103 1.96 -4.94 5.42
N ASP A 104 0.88 -4.41 5.98
CA ASP A 104 -0.45 -4.70 5.49
C ASP A 104 -1.51 -3.70 5.92
N ILE A 105 -2.66 -3.79 5.26
CA ILE A 105 -3.83 -2.97 5.50
C ILE A 105 -5.13 -3.74 5.27
N LEU A 106 -6.05 -3.66 6.22
CA LEU A 106 -7.31 -4.40 6.16
C LEU A 106 -8.50 -3.56 6.63
N LEU A 107 -9.50 -3.44 5.79
CA LEU A 107 -10.76 -2.80 6.09
C LEU A 107 -11.74 -3.80 6.73
N GLN A 108 -12.27 -3.48 7.90
CA GLN A 108 -13.21 -4.31 8.66
C GLN A 108 -14.31 -3.48 9.31
N LYS A 109 -15.49 -4.06 9.55
CA LYS A 109 -16.61 -3.37 10.20
C LYS A 109 -16.52 -3.41 11.74
N ARG A 110 -15.78 -4.36 12.31
CA ARG A 110 -15.74 -4.63 13.75
C ARG A 110 -14.40 -4.23 14.37
N ARG A 111 -14.44 -3.81 15.64
CA ARG A 111 -13.29 -3.54 16.52
C ARG A 111 -13.20 -4.57 17.65
N ASP A 112 -13.09 -5.84 17.31
CA ASP A 112 -13.11 -6.94 18.29
C ASP A 112 -11.89 -7.87 18.17
N LYS A 113 -11.81 -8.84 19.08
CA LYS A 113 -10.76 -9.87 19.10
C LYS A 113 -10.69 -10.66 17.79
N ALA A 114 -11.83 -10.96 17.17
CA ALA A 114 -11.88 -11.73 15.93
C ALA A 114 -11.31 -10.92 14.75
N ALA A 115 -11.66 -9.64 14.65
CA ALA A 115 -11.12 -8.72 13.67
C ALA A 115 -9.61 -8.52 13.83
N ALA A 116 -9.12 -8.35 15.06
CA ALA A 116 -7.68 -8.26 15.36
C ALA A 116 -6.94 -9.57 14.98
N LYS A 117 -7.50 -10.74 15.32
CA LYS A 117 -6.92 -12.04 14.97
C LYS A 117 -6.82 -12.23 13.46
N ARG A 118 -7.91 -11.91 12.75
CA ARG A 118 -7.94 -11.94 11.28
C ARG A 118 -6.88 -11.00 10.68
N PHE A 119 -6.69 -9.82 11.26
CA PHE A 119 -5.67 -8.89 10.79
C PHE A 119 -4.25 -9.44 10.99
N PHE A 120 -3.91 -9.97 12.17
CA PHE A 120 -2.61 -10.61 12.39
C PHE A 120 -2.33 -11.75 11.41
N GLN A 121 -3.30 -12.64 11.21
CA GLN A 121 -3.18 -13.75 10.25
C GLN A 121 -2.98 -13.23 8.82
N HIS A 122 -3.63 -12.12 8.45
CA HIS A 122 -3.46 -11.51 7.14
C HIS A 122 -2.03 -11.01 6.93
N VAL A 123 -1.47 -10.28 7.90
CA VAL A 123 -0.08 -9.78 7.85
C VAL A 123 0.91 -10.95 7.77
N LEU A 124 0.71 -12.00 8.57
CA LEU A 124 1.59 -13.17 8.66
C LEU A 124 1.66 -14.00 7.35
N ARG A 125 0.70 -13.87 6.43
CA ARG A 125 0.75 -14.55 5.13
C ARG A 125 1.90 -14.07 4.25
N SER A 126 2.32 -12.81 4.42
CA SER A 126 3.32 -12.17 3.56
C SER A 126 4.55 -11.69 4.33
N CYS A 127 4.50 -11.70 5.66
CA CYS A 127 5.57 -11.22 6.53
C CYS A 127 5.93 -12.26 7.59
N PRO A 128 7.23 -12.51 7.84
CA PRO A 128 7.64 -13.35 8.97
C PRO A 128 7.25 -12.69 10.31
N ALA A 129 7.04 -13.49 11.35
CA ALA A 129 6.71 -12.97 12.67
C ALA A 129 7.78 -11.98 13.19
N PRO A 130 7.37 -10.87 13.81
CA PRO A 130 8.31 -9.88 14.34
C PRO A 130 8.89 -10.34 15.68
N ARG A 131 9.92 -9.65 16.17
CA ARG A 131 10.39 -9.78 17.55
C ARG A 131 9.50 -9.00 18.52
N LYS A 132 8.94 -7.87 18.07
CA LYS A 132 8.15 -6.96 18.90
C LYS A 132 6.90 -6.48 18.15
N ILE A 133 5.77 -6.43 18.84
CA ILE A 133 4.53 -5.79 18.39
C ILE A 133 4.26 -4.61 19.31
N VAL A 134 3.92 -3.47 18.71
CA VAL A 134 3.58 -2.23 19.38
C VAL A 134 2.18 -1.83 18.94
N THR A 135 1.28 -1.60 19.89
CA THR A 135 -0.10 -1.22 19.60
C THR A 135 -0.57 -0.08 20.51
N ASP A 136 -1.69 0.54 20.15
CA ASP A 136 -2.50 1.32 21.07
C ASP A 136 -3.01 0.45 22.24
N GLN A 137 -3.74 1.05 23.18
CA GLN A 137 -4.27 0.35 24.36
C GLN A 137 -5.51 -0.53 24.07
N LEU A 138 -5.78 -0.87 22.80
CA LEU A 138 -6.90 -1.74 22.47
C LEU A 138 -6.65 -3.17 22.97
N ARG A 139 -7.48 -3.62 23.91
CA ARG A 139 -7.41 -4.95 24.52
C ARG A 139 -7.68 -6.11 23.55
N SER A 140 -8.19 -5.85 22.35
CA SER A 140 -8.39 -6.86 21.31
C SER A 140 -7.07 -7.41 20.76
N TYR A 141 -6.01 -6.61 20.71
CA TYR A 141 -4.69 -7.05 20.23
C TYR A 141 -4.04 -8.13 21.08
N PRO A 142 -3.82 -7.96 22.41
CA PRO A 142 -3.20 -9.01 23.22
C PRO A 142 -4.05 -10.29 23.23
N ALA A 143 -5.38 -10.13 23.29
CA ALA A 143 -6.31 -11.26 23.28
C ALA A 143 -6.26 -12.04 21.96
N ALA A 144 -6.11 -11.34 20.83
CA ALA A 144 -5.94 -11.96 19.52
C ALA A 144 -4.58 -12.64 19.37
N LYS A 145 -3.50 -11.96 19.78
CA LYS A 145 -2.12 -12.48 19.77
C LYS A 145 -2.00 -13.79 20.53
N ALA A 146 -2.63 -13.91 21.70
CA ALA A 146 -2.58 -15.12 22.52
C ALA A 146 -3.12 -16.37 21.80
N GLY A 147 -3.97 -16.21 20.79
CA GLY A 147 -4.53 -17.32 20.00
C GLY A 147 -3.80 -17.60 18.69
N ILE A 148 -2.57 -17.11 18.51
CA ILE A 148 -1.75 -17.27 17.30
C ILE A 148 -0.38 -17.84 17.70
N PRO A 149 -0.10 -19.14 17.42
CA PRO A 149 1.16 -19.79 17.81
C PRO A 149 2.42 -19.09 17.32
N GLU A 150 2.40 -18.56 16.10
CA GLU A 150 3.52 -17.84 15.47
C GLU A 150 3.88 -16.56 16.22
N LEU A 151 2.95 -16.03 17.03
CA LEU A 151 3.15 -14.83 17.84
C LEU A 151 3.37 -15.12 19.33
N ALA A 152 3.48 -16.39 19.75
CA ALA A 152 3.60 -16.78 21.15
C ALA A 152 4.80 -16.07 21.82
N ASN A 153 5.98 -16.15 21.19
CA ASN A 153 7.24 -15.59 21.71
C ASN A 153 7.46 -14.11 21.37
N VAL A 154 6.48 -13.46 20.75
CA VAL A 154 6.61 -12.07 20.33
C VAL A 154 6.34 -11.14 21.51
N LYS A 155 7.24 -10.19 21.78
CA LYS A 155 7.02 -9.20 22.83
C LYS A 155 5.92 -8.23 22.41
N HIS A 156 4.86 -8.10 23.21
CA HIS A 156 3.82 -7.09 22.98
C HIS A 156 4.02 -5.90 23.93
N VAL A 157 4.01 -4.69 23.37
CA VAL A 157 4.19 -3.44 24.11
C VAL A 157 3.04 -2.50 23.80
N PHE A 158 2.35 -2.04 24.84
CA PHE A 158 1.40 -0.93 24.72
C PHE A 158 2.14 0.40 24.69
N VAL A 159 1.77 1.27 23.76
CA VAL A 159 2.26 2.65 23.77
C VAL A 159 1.55 3.42 24.89
N LYS A 160 2.32 4.08 25.75
CA LYS A 160 1.80 5.09 26.67
C LYS A 160 1.45 6.33 25.85
N ALA A 161 0.25 6.90 26.04
CA ALA A 161 -0.22 8.08 25.29
C ALA A 161 0.77 9.28 25.30
N ALA A 162 1.60 9.42 26.35
CA ALA A 162 2.61 10.47 26.47
C ALA A 162 3.90 10.23 25.66
N ALA A 163 4.17 8.99 25.23
CA ALA A 163 5.37 8.64 24.52
C ALA A 163 5.08 8.64 23.01
N ARG A 164 5.76 9.50 22.25
CA ARG A 164 5.67 9.68 20.77
C ARG A 164 6.02 8.41 19.93
N VAL A 165 5.88 7.22 20.50
CA VAL A 165 6.28 5.92 19.95
C VAL A 165 5.26 5.37 18.96
N ASN A 166 3.98 5.81 19.03
CA ASN A 166 2.96 5.44 18.04
C ASN A 166 2.93 6.35 16.80
N ASN A 167 3.70 7.44 16.80
CA ASN A 167 3.76 8.39 15.69
C ASN A 167 4.01 7.70 14.35
N ARG A 168 4.67 6.53 14.31
CA ARG A 168 4.92 5.80 13.07
C ARG A 168 3.62 5.27 12.43
N ALA A 169 2.78 4.60 13.21
CA ALA A 169 1.52 4.08 12.71
C ALA A 169 0.53 5.24 12.45
N GLU A 170 0.44 6.20 13.36
CA GLU A 170 -0.41 7.40 13.19
C GLU A 170 -0.06 8.20 11.92
N ASN A 171 1.23 8.49 11.70
CA ASN A 171 1.67 9.21 10.49
C ASN A 171 1.45 8.40 9.22
N SER A 172 1.44 7.07 9.30
CA SER A 172 1.21 6.21 8.14
C SER A 172 -0.24 6.26 7.64
N HIS A 173 -1.18 6.77 8.45
CA HIS A 173 -2.56 7.03 8.04
C HIS A 173 -2.72 8.31 7.20
N GLN A 174 -1.81 9.28 7.32
CA GLN A 174 -1.95 10.60 6.66
C GLN A 174 -2.16 10.50 5.13
N PRO A 175 -1.39 9.70 4.38
CA PRO A 175 -1.60 9.57 2.93
C PRO A 175 -2.95 8.95 2.58
N THR A 176 -3.47 8.04 3.41
CA THR A 176 -4.81 7.48 3.22
C THR A 176 -5.88 8.54 3.49
N ARG A 177 -5.74 9.35 4.55
CA ARG A 177 -6.65 10.46 4.85
C ARG A 177 -6.69 11.51 3.76
N GLU A 178 -5.53 11.91 3.26
CA GLU A 178 -5.42 12.82 2.13
C GLU A 178 -6.19 12.28 0.91
N ARG A 179 -6.05 10.99 0.63
CA ARG A 179 -6.73 10.35 -0.49
C ARG A 179 -8.24 10.24 -0.28
N GLU A 180 -8.66 9.84 0.91
CA GLU A 180 -10.08 9.77 1.31
C GLU A 180 -10.76 11.13 1.12
N ARG A 181 -10.12 12.22 1.57
CA ARG A 181 -10.63 13.59 1.39
C ARG A 181 -10.77 13.96 -0.08
N ARG A 182 -9.77 13.66 -0.90
CA ARG A 182 -9.82 13.93 -2.36
C ARG A 182 -10.92 13.11 -3.06
N PHE A 183 -11.23 11.93 -2.56
CA PHE A 183 -12.33 11.10 -3.07
C PHE A 183 -13.71 11.50 -2.52
N LYS A 184 -13.77 12.46 -1.59
CA LYS A 184 -14.97 12.83 -0.84
C LYS A 184 -15.57 11.62 -0.10
N GLY A 185 -14.67 10.86 0.53
CA GLY A 185 -15.01 9.63 1.25
C GLY A 185 -14.96 8.39 0.37
N PHE A 186 -14.69 7.25 1.01
CA PHE A 186 -14.80 5.96 0.36
C PHE A 186 -16.27 5.54 0.23
N ARG A 187 -16.59 4.64 -0.71
CA ARG A 187 -17.99 4.27 -1.01
C ARG A 187 -18.27 2.79 -0.92
N ASP A 188 -17.46 1.97 -1.57
CA ASP A 188 -17.67 0.52 -1.63
C ASP A 188 -16.53 -0.20 -0.88
N PRO A 189 -16.82 -1.08 0.09
CA PRO A 189 -15.80 -1.74 0.90
C PRO A 189 -14.80 -2.56 0.06
N LYS A 190 -15.28 -3.31 -0.95
CA LYS A 190 -14.43 -4.17 -1.78
C LYS A 190 -13.48 -3.34 -2.65
N ARG A 191 -13.99 -2.31 -3.32
CA ARG A 191 -13.18 -1.38 -4.11
C ARG A 191 -12.21 -0.59 -3.23
N THR A 192 -12.63 -0.22 -2.03
CA THR A 192 -11.77 0.49 -1.06
C THR A 192 -10.62 -0.40 -0.61
N GLN A 193 -10.89 -1.66 -0.23
CA GLN A 193 -9.84 -2.62 0.10
C GLN A 193 -8.88 -2.84 -1.08
N ALA A 194 -9.40 -3.03 -2.29
CA ALA A 194 -8.58 -3.20 -3.49
C ALA A 194 -7.68 -1.99 -3.75
N PHE A 195 -8.25 -0.78 -3.66
CA PHE A 195 -7.50 0.47 -3.77
C PHE A 195 -6.38 0.55 -2.73
N LEU A 196 -6.70 0.35 -1.45
CA LEU A 196 -5.75 0.47 -0.34
C LEU A 196 -4.59 -0.54 -0.45
N SER A 197 -4.91 -1.77 -0.86
CA SER A 197 -3.94 -2.85 -1.05
C SER A 197 -2.89 -2.52 -2.13
N ASN A 198 -3.25 -1.66 -3.08
CA ASN A 198 -2.37 -1.21 -4.16
C ASN A 198 -1.68 0.13 -3.83
N PHE A 199 -2.44 1.04 -3.22
CA PHE A 199 -2.03 2.41 -2.93
C PHE A 199 -0.80 2.47 -2.02
N GLY A 200 -0.83 1.77 -0.88
CA GLY A 200 0.28 1.75 0.07
C GLY A 200 1.59 1.30 -0.56
N PRO A 201 1.63 0.10 -1.17
CA PRO A 201 2.84 -0.44 -1.79
C PRO A 201 3.45 0.45 -2.85
N ILE A 202 2.64 0.84 -3.84
CA ILE A 202 3.10 1.61 -5.01
C ILE A 202 3.56 2.99 -4.57
N ARG A 203 2.82 3.68 -3.69
CA ARG A 203 3.20 5.02 -3.24
C ARG A 203 4.50 5.00 -2.42
N GLN A 204 4.70 4.00 -1.55
CA GLN A 204 5.92 3.91 -0.73
C GLN A 204 7.18 3.63 -1.56
N HIS A 205 7.07 2.93 -2.69
CA HIS A 205 8.21 2.68 -3.60
C HIS A 205 8.89 3.98 -4.05
N PHE A 206 8.11 5.06 -4.19
CA PHE A 206 8.60 6.39 -4.60
C PHE A 206 8.69 7.37 -3.42
N ALA A 207 8.64 6.89 -2.18
CA ALA A 207 8.77 7.74 -1.00
C ALA A 207 10.25 7.89 -0.65
N LEU A 208 10.82 9.06 -0.94
CA LEU A 208 12.17 9.41 -0.52
C LEU A 208 12.17 9.84 0.95
N LYS A 209 13.29 9.63 1.66
CA LYS A 209 13.44 10.10 3.04
C LYS A 209 13.36 11.63 3.07
N ARG A 210 12.56 12.18 4.00
CA ARG A 210 12.29 13.62 4.15
C ARG A 210 13.44 14.42 4.82
N HIS A 211 14.67 13.96 4.71
CA HIS A 211 15.84 14.73 5.18
C HIS A 211 16.33 15.63 4.05
N PRO A 212 17.01 16.76 4.35
CA PRO A 212 17.60 17.61 3.32
C PRO A 212 18.64 16.79 2.53
N LEU A 213 18.22 16.28 1.37
CA LEU A 213 19.08 15.59 0.42
C LEU A 213 19.58 16.62 -0.59
N ARG A 214 20.86 16.53 -0.97
CA ARG A 214 21.36 17.27 -2.14
C ARG A 214 20.50 16.93 -3.36
N ALA A 215 20.23 17.91 -4.21
CA ALA A 215 19.38 17.74 -5.39
C ALA A 215 19.87 16.61 -6.32
N SER A 216 21.19 16.45 -6.47
CA SER A 216 21.80 15.35 -7.23
C SER A 216 21.47 13.97 -6.66
N LEU A 217 21.55 13.80 -5.34
CA LEU A 217 21.22 12.55 -4.66
C LEU A 217 19.73 12.23 -4.77
N SER A 218 18.86 13.24 -4.62
CA SER A 218 17.41 13.09 -4.81
C SER A 218 17.08 12.60 -6.23
N ARG A 219 17.67 13.23 -7.26
CA ARG A 219 17.50 12.81 -8.66
C ARG A 219 18.01 11.39 -8.91
N LYS A 220 19.16 11.01 -8.33
CA LYS A 220 19.71 9.66 -8.43
C LYS A 220 18.76 8.61 -7.82
N GLN A 221 18.21 8.89 -6.64
CA GLN A 221 17.25 7.99 -5.99
C GLN A 221 15.95 7.88 -6.79
N LEU A 222 15.40 8.98 -7.30
CA LEU A 222 14.21 8.95 -8.16
C LEU A 222 14.44 8.17 -9.45
N SER A 223 15.61 8.35 -10.09
CA SER A 223 15.98 7.59 -11.29
C SER A 223 16.01 6.09 -11.02
N ALA A 224 16.60 5.67 -9.88
CA ALA A 224 16.59 4.27 -9.47
C ALA A 224 15.16 3.75 -9.22
N CYS A 225 14.30 4.52 -8.54
CA CYS A 225 12.89 4.15 -8.36
C CYS A 225 12.16 4.00 -9.71
N PHE A 226 12.45 4.84 -10.69
CA PHE A 226 11.84 4.75 -12.03
C PHE A 226 12.36 3.56 -12.84
N ALA A 227 13.65 3.23 -12.74
CA ALA A 227 14.22 2.04 -13.36
C ALA A 227 13.55 0.77 -12.82
N ILE A 228 13.52 0.61 -11.49
CA ILE A 228 12.88 -0.53 -10.83
C ILE A 228 11.38 -0.58 -11.15
N TRP A 229 10.70 0.58 -11.20
CA TRP A 229 9.29 0.62 -11.58
C TRP A 229 9.06 0.10 -13.01
N ARG A 230 9.93 0.45 -13.96
CA ARG A 230 9.85 -0.07 -15.33
C ARG A 230 10.05 -1.59 -15.36
N GLU A 231 10.93 -2.14 -14.54
CA GLU A 231 11.08 -3.60 -14.41
C GLU A 231 9.79 -4.24 -13.90
N PHE A 232 9.20 -3.70 -12.83
CA PHE A 232 7.94 -4.20 -12.28
C PHE A 232 6.77 -4.10 -13.26
N THR A 233 6.75 -3.10 -14.11
CA THR A 233 5.66 -2.92 -15.07
C THR A 233 5.94 -3.52 -16.42
N SER A 234 7.19 -3.86 -16.75
CA SER A 234 7.54 -4.50 -18.00
C SER A 234 6.96 -5.91 -18.13
N ASP A 235 6.81 -6.33 -19.38
CA ASP A 235 6.55 -7.70 -19.80
C ASP A 235 7.78 -8.60 -19.61
N ALA A 236 8.56 -8.44 -18.54
CA ALA A 236 9.70 -9.30 -18.27
C ALA A 236 9.22 -10.75 -18.26
N GLN A 237 9.42 -11.44 -19.38
CA GLN A 237 9.57 -12.87 -19.43
C GLN A 237 10.61 -13.18 -18.38
N ASN A 238 10.29 -14.11 -17.47
CA ASN A 238 11.29 -14.71 -16.61
C ASN A 238 12.55 -14.96 -17.46
N PRO A 239 13.73 -14.42 -17.11
CA PRO A 239 14.94 -14.91 -17.72
C PRO A 239 14.97 -16.40 -17.42
N SER A 240 14.95 -17.17 -18.51
CA SER A 240 15.10 -18.61 -18.52
C SER A 240 16.12 -19.03 -17.47
N ALA A 241 15.71 -19.92 -16.57
CA ALA A 241 16.67 -20.72 -15.83
C ALA A 241 17.55 -21.42 -16.86
N VAL A 242 18.82 -21.03 -16.89
CA VAL A 242 19.94 -21.86 -17.36
C VAL A 242 20.36 -22.70 -16.18
#